data_AF-A0A847I4Y5-F1
#
_entry.id   AF-A0A847I4Y5-F1
#
_cell.length_a   1.000
_cell.length_b   1.000
_cell.length_c   1.000
_cell.angle_alpha   90.00
_cell.angle_beta   90.00
_cell.angle_gamma   90.00
#
_symmetry.space_group_name_H-M   'P 1'
#
loop_
_entity.id
_entity.type
_entity.pdbx_description
1 polymer ?
#
loop_
_entity_poly.entity_id
_entity_poly.type
_entity_poly.pdbx_seq_one_letter_code
_entity_poly.pdbx_strand_id
1 'polypeptide(L)' 'MNPFRGTYTALITPFRNGAVDFAALERHVERQLEGGVDGLVPCGTTGESPTLSSDEQRRVVECVVKQAAGR' A
#
# COMPACT_ATOMS: atom_id res chain seq x y z
N MET A 1 -3.58 13.75 -22.44
CA MET A 1 -2.63 13.12 -21.49
C MET A 1 -3.40 12.08 -20.70
N ASN A 2 -2.98 10.81 -20.72
CA ASN A 2 -3.52 9.82 -19.79
C ASN A 2 -2.43 9.57 -18.73
N PRO A 3 -2.57 10.08 -17.50
CA PRO A 3 -1.46 10.19 -16.54
C PRO A 3 -1.05 8.86 -15.90
N PHE A 4 -1.86 7.81 -16.01
CA PHE A 4 -1.58 6.51 -15.40
C PHE A 4 -1.80 5.38 -16.42
N ARG A 5 -0.77 4.58 -16.66
CA ARG A 5 -0.77 3.43 -17.57
C ARG A 5 0.14 2.35 -17.00
N GLY A 6 -0.23 1.10 -17.22
CA GLY A 6 0.51 -0.05 -16.70
C GLY A 6 -0.29 -0.84 -15.66
N THR A 7 0.42 -1.62 -14.84
CA THR A 7 -0.13 -2.50 -13.82
C THR A 7 -0.04 -1.83 -12.45
N TYR A 8 -1.19 -1.62 -11.80
CA TYR A 8 -1.26 -1.02 -10.47
C TYR A 8 -1.83 -2.04 -9.50
N THR A 9 -1.10 -2.38 -8.44
CA THR A 9 -1.58 -3.35 -7.45
C THR A 9 -2.41 -2.66 -6.38
N ALA A 10 -3.65 -3.11 -6.19
CA ALA A 10 -4.42 -2.82 -4.99
C ALA A 10 -3.81 -3.59 -3.80
N LEU A 11 -3.11 -2.87 -2.93
CA LEU A 11 -2.36 -3.48 -1.83
C LEU A 11 -3.33 -3.98 -0.76
N ILE A 12 -3.00 -5.14 -0.18
CA ILE A 12 -3.57 -5.54 1.11
C ILE A 12 -2.96 -4.67 2.22
N THR A 13 -3.67 -4.51 3.33
CA THR A 13 -3.13 -3.91 4.57
C THR A 13 -2.81 -5.05 5.54
N PRO A 14 -1.53 -5.44 5.72
CA PRO A 14 -1.22 -6.54 6.63
C PRO A 14 -1.58 -6.17 8.08
N PHE A 15 -2.22 -7.10 8.78
CA PHE A 15 -2.55 -6.97 10.20
C PHE A 15 -1.81 -8.03 11.04
N ARG A 16 -1.48 -7.65 12.27
CA ARG A 16 -0.99 -8.55 13.31
C ARG A 16 -1.62 -8.16 14.63
N ASN A 17 -2.27 -9.12 15.29
CA ASN A 17 -2.95 -8.92 16.59
C ASN A 17 -3.96 -7.75 16.58
N GLY A 18 -4.69 -7.57 15.48
CA GLY A 18 -5.72 -6.54 15.35
C GLY A 18 -5.19 -5.13 15.07
N ALA A 19 -3.89 -4.95 14.86
CA ALA A 19 -3.29 -3.67 14.45
C ALA A 19 -2.53 -3.84 13.13
N VAL A 20 -2.36 -2.74 12.39
CA VAL A 20 -1.59 -2.72 11.14
C VAL A 20 -0.13 -3.14 11.40
N ASP A 21 0.35 -4.13 10.66
CA ASP A 21 1.75 -4.57 10.67
C ASP A 21 2.55 -3.80 9.61
N PHE A 22 3.07 -2.64 10.02
CA PHE A 22 3.83 -1.74 9.13
C PHE A 22 5.11 -2.39 8.59
N ALA A 23 5.80 -3.22 9.37
CA ALA A 23 7.00 -3.90 8.90
C ALA A 23 6.64 -4.91 7.79
N ALA A 24 5.52 -5.62 7.91
CA ALA A 24 5.01 -6.49 6.85
C ALA A 24 4.55 -5.69 5.62
N LEU A 25 3.95 -4.51 5.82
CA LEU A 25 3.57 -3.62 4.73
C LEU A 25 4.78 -3.12 3.95
N GLU A 26 5.85 -2.67 4.60
CA GLU A 26 7.11 -2.25 3.95
C GLU A 26 7.68 -3.37 3.07
N ARG A 27 7.78 -4.59 3.62
CA ARG A 27 8.22 -5.77 2.84
C ARG A 27 7.27 -6.12 1.71
N HIS A 28 5.97 -5.93 1.89
CA HIS A 28 4.98 -6.19 0.84
C HIS A 28 5.13 -5.19 -0.31
N VAL A 29 5.33 -3.91 -0.01
CA VAL A 29 5.60 -2.85 -0.99
C VAL A 29 6.84 -3.18 -1.80
N GLU A 30 7.97 -3.52 -1.16
CA GLU A 30 9.19 -3.83 -1.89
C GLU A 30 8.99 -5.00 -2.86
N ARG A 31 8.29 -6.06 -2.43
CA ARG A 31 7.97 -7.19 -3.32
C ARG A 31 7.12 -6.80 -4.53
N GLN A 32 6.21 -5.83 -4.38
CA GLN A 32 5.43 -5.35 -5.53
C GLN A 32 6.32 -4.60 -6.52
N LEU A 33 7.20 -3.73 -6.01
CA LEU A 33 8.14 -2.96 -6.82
C LEU A 33 9.15 -3.87 -7.53
N GLU A 34 9.69 -4.88 -6.84
CA GLU A 34 10.53 -5.93 -7.44
C GLU A 34 9.79 -6.73 -8.51
N GLY A 35 8.47 -6.88 -8.37
CA GLY A 35 7.58 -7.50 -9.35
C GLY A 35 7.33 -6.65 -10.61
N GLY A 36 7.83 -5.42 -10.65
CA GLY A 36 7.75 -4.55 -11.84
C GLY A 36 6.37 -3.92 -12.07
N VAL A 37 5.59 -3.71 -11.00
CA VAL A 37 4.33 -2.96 -11.11
C VAL A 37 4.61 -1.48 -11.38
N ASP A 38 3.74 -0.83 -12.14
CA ASP A 38 3.84 0.59 -12.51
C ASP A 38 3.22 1.52 -11.44
N GLY A 39 2.58 0.94 -10.42
CA GLY A 39 2.15 1.69 -9.26
C GLY A 39 1.45 0.87 -8.17
N LEU A 40 1.17 1.56 -7.07
CA LEU A 40 0.65 0.97 -5.84
C LEU A 40 -0.61 1.73 -5.42
N VAL A 41 -1.64 0.98 -5.03
CA VAL A 41 -2.92 1.54 -4.59
C VAL A 41 -3.21 1.06 -3.15
N PRO A 42 -2.72 1.77 -2.13
CA PRO A 42 -3.08 1.51 -0.73
C PRO A 42 -4.50 1.97 -0.42
N CYS A 43 -5.08 1.45 0.67
CA CYS A 43 -6.40 1.85 1.17
C CYS A 43 -7.55 1.72 0.14
N GLY A 44 -7.42 0.80 -0.83
CA GLY A 44 -8.54 0.34 -1.65
C GLY A 44 -9.41 -0.66 -0.88
N THR A 45 -10.44 -1.21 -1.55
CA THR A 45 -11.28 -2.28 -0.96
C THR A 45 -10.43 -3.50 -0.58
N THR A 46 -9.45 -3.87 -1.41
CA THR A 46 -8.48 -4.94 -1.13
C THR A 46 -7.61 -4.64 0.10
N GLY A 47 -7.36 -3.36 0.38
CA GLY A 47 -6.65 -2.91 1.57
C GLY A 47 -7.55 -2.77 2.80
N GLU A 48 -8.80 -3.24 2.73
CA GLU A 48 -9.77 -3.23 3.82
C GLU A 48 -10.08 -1.82 4.38
N SER A 49 -10.06 -0.80 3.52
CA SER A 49 -10.24 0.60 3.94
C SER A 49 -11.47 0.91 4.81
N PRO A 50 -12.64 0.24 4.69
CA PRO A 50 -13.75 0.47 5.60
C PRO A 50 -13.48 0.05 7.06
N THR A 51 -12.46 -0.77 7.30
CA THR A 51 -12.09 -1.27 8.63
C THR A 51 -10.97 -0.48 9.28
N LEU A 52 -10.29 0.37 8.51
CA LEU A 52 -9.23 1.25 8.99
C LEU A 52 -9.82 2.55 9.54
N SER A 53 -9.34 2.99 10.69
CA SER A 53 -9.56 4.36 11.14
C SER A 53 -8.88 5.37 10.19
N SER A 54 -9.31 6.63 10.23
CA SER A 54 -8.70 7.68 9.41
C SER A 54 -7.19 7.87 9.69
N ASP A 55 -6.74 7.69 10.94
CA ASP A 55 -5.31 7.75 11.25
C ASP A 55 -4.54 6.55 10.71
N GLU A 56 -5.10 5.34 10.78
CA GLU A 56 -4.48 4.17 10.18
C GLU A 56 -4.37 4.29 8.66
N GLN A 57 -5.42 4.78 7.98
CA GLN A 57 -5.37 5.04 6.54
C GLN A 57 -4.25 6.03 6.19
N ARG A 58 -4.13 7.14 6.95
CA ARG A 58 -3.06 8.12 6.75
C ARG A 58 -1.68 7.48 6.91
N ARG A 59 -1.47 6.72 8.00
CA ARG A 59 -0.19 6.06 8.29
C ARG A 59 0.17 4.98 7.26
N VAL A 60 -0.81 4.24 6.76
CA VAL A 60 -0.62 3.26 5.68
C VAL A 60 -0.16 3.97 4.41
N VAL A 61 -0.83 5.05 4.02
CA VAL A 61 -0.42 5.85 2.84
C VAL A 61 1.00 6.41 3.02
N GLU A 62 1.32 6.99 4.18
CA GLU A 62 2.66 7.51 4.49
C GLU A 62 3.73 6.42 4.41
N CYS A 63 3.45 5.23 4.95
CA CYS A 63 4.34 4.09 4.88
C CYS A 63 4.62 3.67 3.43
N VAL A 64 3.57 3.56 2.61
CA VAL A 64 3.68 3.14 1.21
C VAL A 64 4.43 4.18 0.38
N VAL A 65 4.12 5.47 0.54
CA VAL A 65 4.81 6.56 -0.17
C VAL A 65 6.29 6.60 0.21
N LYS A 66 6.60 6.51 1.51
CA LYS A 66 7.98 6.49 2.00
C LYS A 66 8.76 5.30 1.44
N GLN A 67 8.17 4.10 1.45
CA GLN A 67 8.82 2.89 0.97
C GLN A 67 8.99 2.89 -0.55
N ALA A 68 8.01 3.40 -1.30
CA ALA A 68 8.09 3.50 -2.76
C ALA A 68 9.19 4.47 -3.22
N ALA A 69 9.45 5.54 -2.45
CA ALA A 69 10.55 6.47 -2.70
C ALA A 69 10.59 7.04 -4.14
N GLY A 70 9.41 7.22 -4.76
CA GLY A 70 9.26 7.73 -6.13
C GLY A 70 9.43 6.69 -7.25
N ARG A 71 9.55 5.40 -6.90
CA ARG A 71 9.52 4.28 -7.83
C ARG A 71 8.09 3.82 -8.09
#